data_AF-F7JQF0-F1
#
_entry.id   AF-F7JQF0-F1
#
_cell.length_a   1.000
_cell.length_b   1.000
_cell.length_c   1.000
_cell.angle_alpha   90.00
_cell.angle_beta   90.00
_cell.angle_gamma   90.00
#
_symmetry.space_group_name_H-M   'P 1'
#
loop_
_entity.id
_entity.type
_entity.pdbx_description
1 polymer ?
#
loop_
_entity_poly.entity_id
_entity_poly.type
_entity_poly.pdbx_seq_one_letter_code
_entity_poly.pdbx_strand_id
1 'polypeptide(L)' 'MKIVITWLHKDGKCRSWTNATPYEHTLMCLTAYVDAIKRLAGWWNMTPVEVTEKIDSIIKRAKEGCE' A
#
# COMPACT_ATOMS: atom_id res chain seq x y z
N MET A 1 -14.41 -13.00 -11.70
CA MET A 1 -13.19 -12.80 -10.88
C MET A 1 -12.66 -11.40 -11.12
N LYS A 2 -12.33 -10.65 -10.05
CA LYS A 2 -11.72 -9.32 -10.12
C LYS A 2 -10.25 -9.40 -9.77
N ILE A 3 -9.42 -8.61 -10.45
CA ILE A 3 -7.96 -8.68 -10.33
C ILE A 3 -7.43 -7.25 -10.19
N VAL A 4 -6.51 -7.05 -9.25
CA VAL A 4 -5.60 -5.89 -9.21
C VAL A 4 -4.19 -6.44 -9.26
N ILE A 5 -3.40 -5.95 -10.22
CA ILE A 5 -1.98 -6.26 -10.32
C ILE A 5 -1.22 -4.95 -10.18
N THR A 6 -0.27 -4.91 -9.25
CA THR A 6 0.61 -3.77 -9.03
C THR A 6 2.04 -4.21 -9.23
N TRP A 7 2.81 -3.46 -10.02
CA TRP A 7 4.21 -3.73 -10.30
C TRP A 7 5.06 -2.51 -9.95
N LEU A 8 6.14 -2.77 -9.20
CA LEU A 8 7.19 -1.80 -8.91
C LEU A 8 8.22 -1.86 -10.05
N HIS A 9 8.28 -0.79 -10.84
CA HIS A 9 9.26 -0.66 -11.89
C HIS A 9 10.65 -0.34 -11.31
N LYS A 10 11.71 -0.58 -12.10
CA LYS A 10 13.10 -0.31 -11.72
C LYS A 10 13.37 1.17 -11.41
N ASP A 11 12.57 2.07 -11.97
CA ASP A 11 12.61 3.52 -11.69
C ASP A 11 11.92 3.89 -10.37
N GLY A 12 11.48 2.90 -9.58
CA GLY A 12 10.78 3.11 -8.31
C GLY A 12 9.30 3.46 -8.46
N LYS A 13 8.77 3.58 -9.68
CA LYS A 13 7.35 3.88 -9.89
C LYS A 13 6.50 2.62 -9.80
N CYS A 14 5.42 2.70 -9.02
CA CYS A 14 4.38 1.69 -9.05
C CYS A 14 3.36 2.01 -10.13
N ARG A 15 2.97 1.01 -10.92
CA ARG A 15 1.78 1.08 -11.78
C ARG A 15 0.86 -0.07 -11.41
N SER A 16 -0.44 0.13 -11.57
CA SER A 16 -1.43 -0.90 -11.36
C SER A 16 -2.36 -1.05 -12.56
N TRP A 17 -2.86 -2.26 -12.76
CA TRP A 17 -3.91 -2.58 -13.72
C TRP A 17 -4.99 -3.38 -13.03
N THR A 18 -6.25 -3.09 -13.37
CA THR A 18 -7.41 -3.73 -12.76
C THR A 18 -8.58 -3.81 -13.74
N ASN A 19 -9.40 -4.86 -13.58
CA ASN A 19 -10.71 -4.99 -14.23
C ASN A 19 -11.89 -4.77 -13.26
N ALA A 20 -11.60 -4.27 -12.06
CA ALA A 20 -12.56 -3.99 -11.01
C ALA A 20 -13.13 -2.57 -11.14
N THR A 21 -14.33 -2.37 -10.61
CA THR A 21 -14.88 -1.02 -10.40
C THR A 21 -14.03 -0.26 -9.37
N PRO A 22 -14.13 1.08 -9.28
CA PRO A 22 -13.36 1.86 -8.31
C PRO A 22 -13.56 1.42 -6.85
N TYR A 23 -14.78 1.05 -6.47
CA TYR A 23 -15.10 0.57 -5.11
C TYR A 23 -14.45 -0.79 -4.83
N GLU A 24 -14.59 -1.75 -5.76
CA GLU A 24 -13.96 -3.07 -5.64
C GLU A 24 -12.43 -2.97 -5.62
N HIS A 25 -11.85 -2.14 -6.47
CA HIS A 25 -10.40 -1.88 -6.48
C HIS A 25 -9.94 -1.35 -5.12
N THR A 26 -10.63 -0.35 -4.57
CA THR A 26 -10.29 0.23 -3.26
C THR A 26 -10.33 -0.83 -2.16
N LEU A 27 -11.41 -1.62 -2.11
CA LEU A 27 -11.56 -2.69 -1.12
C LEU A 27 -10.41 -3.70 -1.21
N MET A 28 -10.10 -4.19 -2.42
CA MET A 28 -9.02 -5.17 -2.63
C MET A 28 -7.64 -4.59 -2.25
N CYS A 29 -7.37 -3.33 -2.57
CA CYS A 29 -6.12 -2.66 -2.17
C CYS A 29 -6.00 -2.49 -0.65
N LEU A 30 -7.09 -2.15 0.04
CA LEU A 30 -7.09 -2.05 1.50
C LEU A 30 -6.89 -3.41 2.17
N THR A 31 -7.49 -4.48 1.63
CA THR A 31 -7.23 -5.85 2.10
C THR A 31 -5.76 -6.22 1.91
N ALA A 32 -5.19 -5.98 0.72
CA ALA A 32 -3.78 -6.24 0.45
C ALA A 32 -2.84 -5.39 1.32
N TYR A 33 -3.22 -4.16 1.64
CA TYR A 33 -2.48 -3.26 2.55
C TYR A 33 -2.38 -3.84 3.96
N VAL A 34 -3.49 -4.35 4.52
CA VAL A 34 -3.48 -5.00 5.84
C VAL A 34 -2.53 -6.20 5.88
N ASP A 35 -2.49 -7.00 4.81
CA ASP A 35 -1.57 -8.13 4.72
C ASP A 35 -0.11 -7.68 4.58
N ALA A 36 0.15 -6.58 3.86
CA ALA A 36 1.47 -5.98 3.76
C ALA A 36 1.96 -5.46 5.13
N ILE A 37 1.10 -4.81 5.91
CA ILE A 37 1.42 -4.37 7.28
C ILE A 37 1.87 -5.55 8.13
N LYS A 38 1.13 -6.67 8.11
CA LYS A 38 1.50 -7.87 8.90
C LYS A 38 2.87 -8.42 8.51
N ARG A 39 3.20 -8.42 7.22
CA ARG A 39 4.53 -8.84 6.74
C ARG A 39 5.62 -7.89 7.20
N LEU A 40 5.37 -6.58 7.12
CA LEU A 40 6.31 -5.55 7.57
C LEU A 40 6.51 -5.58 9.09
N ALA A 41 5.47 -5.84 9.86
CA ALA A 41 5.56 -6.01 11.31
C ALA A 41 6.57 -7.10 11.68
N GLY A 42 6.53 -8.26 11.01
CA GLY A 42 7.52 -9.32 11.18
C GLY A 42 8.93 -8.91 10.75
N TRP A 43 9.05 -8.19 9.63
CA TRP A 43 10.35 -7.73 9.12
C TRP A 43 11.01 -6.64 9.97
N TRP A 44 10.21 -5.74 10.54
CA TRP A 44 10.69 -4.60 11.33
C TRP A 44 10.69 -4.87 12.83
N ASN A 45 10.22 -6.05 13.26
CA ASN A 45 10.03 -6.39 14.67
C ASN A 45 9.20 -5.33 15.41
N MET A 46 8.10 -4.92 14.79
CA MET A 46 7.18 -3.90 15.28
C MET A 46 5.77 -4.46 15.34
N THR A 47 4.90 -3.85 16.13
CA THR A 47 3.47 -4.15 16.10
C THR A 47 2.83 -3.63 14.80
N PRO A 48 1.73 -4.24 14.31
CA PRO A 48 1.01 -3.73 13.15
C PRO A 48 0.58 -2.26 13.26
N VAL A 49 0.28 -1.80 14.48
CA VAL A 49 -0.10 -0.41 14.76
C VAL A 49 1.06 0.53 14.50
N GLU A 50 2.24 0.26 15.08
CA GLU A 50 3.45 1.06 14.87
C GLU A 50 3.87 1.10 13.39
N VAL A 51 3.72 -0.01 12.67
CA VAL A 51 3.98 -0.06 11.23
C VAL A 51 3.03 0.86 10.47
N THR A 52 1.74 0.87 10.84
CA THR A 52 0.73 1.72 10.20
C THR A 52 1.03 3.19 10.44
N GLU A 53 1.35 3.59 11.67
CA GLU A 53 1.73 4.96 12.02
C GLU A 53 2.99 5.41 11.25
N LYS A 54 3.98 4.52 11.15
CA LYS A 54 5.19 4.79 10.38
C LYS A 54 4.89 4.98 8.89
N ILE A 55 4.06 4.14 8.29
CA ILE A 55 3.64 4.28 6.89
C ILE A 55 2.85 5.58 6.67
N ASP A 56 1.91 5.89 7.56
CA ASP A 56 1.12 7.13 7.48
C ASP A 56 2.00 8.37 7.55
N SER A 57 3.06 8.36 8.37
CA SER A 57 4.02 9.45 8.42
C SER A 57 4.78 9.64 7.10
N ILE A 58 5.12 8.54 6.40
CA ILE A 58 5.77 8.57 5.09
C ILE A 58 4.81 9.12 4.04
N ILE A 59 3.56 8.65 4.04
CA ILE A 59 2.53 9.11 3.10
C ILE A 59 2.23 10.60 3.30
N LYS A 60 2.10 11.07 4.55
CA LYS A 60 1.89 12.49 4.87
C LYS A 60 3.02 13.36 4.33
N ARG A 61 4.27 12.99 4.60
CA ARG A 61 5.45 13.72 4.10
C ARG A 61 5.51 13.76 2.57
N ALA A 62 5.13 12.67 1.91
CA ALA A 62 5.08 12.61 0.45
C ALA A 62 4.00 13.55 -0.13
N LYS A 63 2.88 13.74 0.57
CA LYS A 63 1.82 14.68 0.17
C LYS A 63 2.20 16.13 0.40
N GLU A 64 2.88 16.42 1.52
CA GLU A 64 3.32 17.78 1.88
C GLU A 64 4.53 18.25 1.05
N GLY A 65 5.33 17.33 0.50
CA GLY A 65 6.46 17.65 -0.39
C GLY A 65 6.11 17.71 -1.89
N CYS A 66 4.83 17.71 -2.24
CA CYS A 66 4.33 17.78 -3.63
C CYS A 66 3.78 19.17 -4.01
N GLU A 67 4.24 20.24 -3.34
CA GLU A 67 4.09 21.64 -3.76
C GLU A 67 5.37 22.17 -4.42
#